data_AF-V8NHI5-F1
#
_entry.id   AF-V8NHI5-F1
#
_cell.length_a   1.000
_cell.length_b   1.000
_cell.length_c   1.000
_cell.angle_alpha   90.00
_cell.angle_beta   90.00
_cell.angle_gamma   90.00
#
_symmetry.space_group_name_H-M   'P 1'
#
loop_
_entity.id
_entity.type
_entity.pdbx_description
1 polymer ?
#
loop_
_entity_poly.entity_id
_entity_poly.type
_entity_poly.pdbx_seq_one_letter_code
_entity_poly.pdbx_strand_id
1 'polypeptide(L)'
;MVPKRFNSAVGTSLLQEVVYLVSQGADPDEIGLMNIDEQLPVLEYPQPGLDIIKELTSPRLIKSHLPYRFLPSDLHSGESKIIYMARNPKDLVVSYYQFHRSLRTMSYRGTFQEFCRRFMNDKLGYGSWFEHVQEFWQHHMDSNVLFLKYEDMHKLIDLCPEAHSQLLGKRALGRIGLWKDIFTVSMNEKFDLVYKQKMGKCDLTFDFYL
;
A
#
# COMPACT_ATOMS: atom_id res chain seq x y z
N MET A 1 19.35 -11.77 17.95
CA MET A 1 18.27 -10.79 18.13
C MET A 1 17.78 -10.41 16.74
N VAL A 2 16.66 -10.95 16.29
CA VAL A 2 16.13 -10.69 14.94
C VAL A 2 15.60 -9.25 14.92
N PRO A 3 16.00 -8.38 13.98
CA PRO A 3 15.46 -7.03 13.90
C PRO A 3 13.95 -7.12 13.64
N LYS A 4 13.12 -6.42 14.44
CA LYS A 4 11.72 -6.17 14.07
C LYS A 4 11.73 -5.32 12.80
N ARG A 5 11.53 -5.94 11.65
CA ARG A 5 11.43 -5.27 10.34
C ARG A 5 10.01 -4.68 10.21
N PHE A 6 9.93 -3.41 9.81
CA PHE A 6 8.66 -2.72 9.56
C PHE A 6 8.32 -2.79 8.06
N ASN A 7 7.11 -3.25 7.77
CA ASN A 7 6.61 -3.51 6.41
C ASN A 7 6.13 -2.24 5.69
N SER A 8 5.83 -2.40 4.40
CA SER A 8 5.41 -1.34 3.46
C SER A 8 4.29 -0.42 3.97
N ALA A 9 4.37 0.86 3.57
CA ALA A 9 3.57 1.94 4.14
C ALA A 9 2.04 1.87 3.87
N VAL A 10 1.66 1.27 2.74
CA VAL A 10 0.26 1.26 2.24
C VAL A 10 -0.45 -0.07 2.52
N GLY A 11 0.25 -1.04 3.13
CA GLY A 11 -0.26 -2.39 3.34
C GLY A 11 0.06 -3.37 2.20
N THR A 12 0.84 -2.96 1.19
CA THR A 12 1.16 -3.79 0.00
C THR A 12 1.70 -5.17 0.35
N SER A 13 2.42 -5.32 1.47
CA SER A 13 2.93 -6.60 1.94
C SER A 13 1.81 -7.58 2.34
N LEU A 14 0.72 -7.08 2.93
CA LEU A 14 -0.44 -7.90 3.31
C LEU A 14 -1.25 -8.31 2.08
N LEU A 15 -1.53 -7.38 1.16
CA LEU A 15 -2.21 -7.73 -0.09
C LEU A 15 -1.39 -8.72 -0.91
N GLN A 16 -0.08 -8.52 -0.99
CA GLN A 16 0.82 -9.43 -1.68
C GLN A 16 0.74 -10.85 -1.12
N GLU A 17 0.65 -10.99 0.20
CA GLU A 17 0.48 -12.27 0.89
C GLU A 17 -0.87 -12.92 0.58
N VAL A 18 -1.96 -12.17 0.67
CA VAL A 18 -3.31 -12.66 0.34
C VAL A 18 -3.39 -13.08 -1.13
N VAL A 19 -2.88 -12.26 -2.06
CA VAL A 19 -2.90 -12.56 -3.50
C VAL A 19 -2.03 -13.78 -3.81
N TYR A 20 -0.86 -13.90 -3.18
CA TYR A 20 0.01 -15.05 -3.36
C TYR A 20 -0.68 -16.34 -2.89
N LEU A 21 -1.26 -16.34 -1.69
CA LEU A 21 -2.01 -17.48 -1.15
C LEU A 21 -3.13 -17.94 -2.08
N VAL A 22 -3.98 -16.99 -2.50
CA VAL A 22 -5.10 -17.27 -3.40
C VAL A 22 -4.61 -17.78 -4.76
N SER A 23 -3.49 -17.26 -5.27
CA SER A 23 -2.96 -17.66 -6.58
C SER A 23 -2.31 -19.05 -6.60
N GLN A 24 -1.65 -19.44 -5.51
CA GLN A 24 -0.92 -20.71 -5.42
C GLN A 24 -1.78 -21.85 -4.86
N GLY A 25 -2.95 -21.53 -4.27
CA GLY A 25 -3.71 -22.51 -3.49
C GLY A 25 -2.89 -23.06 -2.31
N ALA A 26 -1.90 -22.30 -1.85
CA ALA A 26 -0.91 -22.72 -0.87
C ALA A 26 -1.48 -22.63 0.56
N ASP A 27 -0.99 -23.51 1.43
CA ASP A 27 -1.31 -23.46 2.86
C ASP A 27 -0.66 -22.22 3.50
N PRO A 28 -1.41 -21.40 4.27
CA PRO A 28 -0.89 -20.29 5.06
C PRO A 28 0.34 -20.61 5.93
N ASP A 29 0.53 -21.87 6.32
CA ASP A 29 1.67 -22.28 7.13
C ASP A 29 2.98 -22.44 6.34
N GLU A 30 2.94 -22.60 5.02
CA GLU A 30 4.15 -22.62 4.17
C GLU A 30 4.78 -21.23 3.97
N ILE A 31 4.00 -20.16 4.18
CA ILE A 31 4.42 -18.77 3.88
C ILE A 31 5.14 -18.10 5.05
N GLY A 32 4.88 -18.51 6.30
CA GLY A 32 5.47 -17.91 7.50
C GLY A 32 7.01 -17.89 7.51
N LEU A 33 7.65 -18.65 6.62
CA LEU A 33 9.10 -18.77 6.47
C LEU A 33 9.67 -17.96 5.29
N MET A 34 8.85 -17.49 4.35
CA MET A 34 9.33 -16.83 3.13
C MET A 34 9.30 -15.29 3.25
N ASN A 35 10.36 -14.66 2.76
CA ASN A 35 10.41 -13.20 2.62
C ASN A 35 9.63 -12.81 1.35
N ILE A 36 8.31 -12.67 1.46
CA ILE A 36 7.45 -12.44 0.30
C ILE A 36 7.84 -11.17 -0.48
N ASP A 37 8.36 -10.14 0.20
CA ASP A 37 8.86 -8.91 -0.43
C ASP A 37 10.04 -9.16 -1.40
N GLU A 38 10.73 -10.30 -1.30
CA GLU A 38 11.80 -10.73 -2.22
C GLU A 38 11.30 -11.63 -3.36
N GLN A 39 10.04 -12.08 -3.34
CA GLN A 39 9.53 -13.06 -4.31
C GLN A 39 8.85 -12.45 -5.52
N LEU A 40 8.29 -11.24 -5.40
CA LEU A 40 7.66 -10.57 -6.53
C LEU A 40 8.59 -9.51 -7.12
N PRO A 41 8.81 -9.53 -8.45
CA PRO A 41 9.53 -8.44 -9.10
C PRO A 41 8.78 -7.13 -8.91
N VAL A 42 9.52 -6.06 -8.59
CA VAL A 42 9.01 -4.70 -8.51
C VAL A 42 9.24 -4.03 -9.87
N LEU A 43 8.16 -3.61 -10.51
CA LEU A 43 8.17 -3.11 -11.88
C LEU A 43 9.11 -1.92 -12.08
N GLU A 44 9.16 -1.01 -11.10
CA GLU A 44 9.97 0.20 -11.13
C GLU A 44 11.43 0.02 -10.69
N TYR A 45 11.85 -1.19 -10.28
CA TYR A 45 13.22 -1.44 -9.86
C TYR A 45 14.12 -1.79 -11.05
N PRO A 46 15.39 -1.33 -11.05
CA PRO A 46 16.33 -1.63 -12.13
C PRO A 46 16.72 -3.11 -12.20
N GLN A 47 16.47 -3.88 -11.14
CA GLN A 47 16.70 -5.32 -11.06
C GLN A 47 15.45 -5.99 -10.47
N PRO A 48 14.95 -7.11 -11.03
CA PRO A 48 15.51 -7.83 -12.19
C PRO A 48 15.29 -7.12 -13.55
N GLY A 49 14.48 -6.06 -13.59
CA GLY A 49 14.21 -5.28 -14.81
C GLY A 49 13.10 -5.87 -15.69
N LEU A 50 12.63 -5.09 -16.67
CA LEU A 50 11.46 -5.44 -17.49
C LEU A 50 11.67 -6.69 -18.34
N ASP A 51 12.88 -6.95 -18.82
CA ASP A 51 13.14 -8.08 -19.71
C ASP A 51 13.01 -9.41 -18.96
N ILE A 52 13.52 -9.50 -17.73
CA ILE A 52 13.32 -10.69 -16.89
C ILE A 52 11.84 -10.87 -16.54
N ILE A 53 11.11 -9.78 -16.25
CA ILE A 53 9.66 -9.85 -15.97
C ILE A 53 8.88 -10.40 -17.17
N LYS A 54 9.29 -10.08 -18.40
CA LYS A 54 8.67 -10.61 -19.62
C LYS A 54 8.89 -12.12 -19.78
N GLU A 55 10.04 -12.63 -19.34
CA GLU A 55 10.41 -14.04 -19.43
C GLU A 55 9.77 -14.94 -18.36
N LEU A 56 9.15 -14.35 -17.32
CA LEU A 56 8.49 -15.13 -16.27
C LEU A 56 7.32 -15.97 -16.83
N THR A 57 7.21 -17.20 -16.35
CA THR A 57 6.09 -18.10 -16.68
C THR A 57 4.78 -17.60 -16.08
N SER A 58 3.66 -17.89 -16.75
CA SER A 58 2.34 -17.55 -16.24
C SER A 58 1.86 -18.56 -15.19
N PRO A 59 1.12 -18.13 -14.15
CA PRO A 59 0.69 -16.76 -13.86
C PRO A 59 1.79 -15.89 -13.26
N ARG A 60 1.91 -14.64 -13.75
CA ARG A 60 2.90 -13.66 -13.25
C ARG A 60 2.26 -12.76 -12.20
N LEU A 61 2.90 -12.66 -11.03
CA LEU A 61 2.56 -11.67 -10.01
C LEU A 61 3.64 -10.59 -10.00
N ILE A 62 3.24 -9.34 -10.20
CA ILE A 62 4.15 -8.20 -10.32
C ILE A 62 3.69 -7.12 -9.34
N LYS A 63 4.64 -6.52 -8.62
CA LYS A 63 4.39 -5.43 -7.68
C LYS A 63 4.74 -4.09 -8.33
N SER A 64 3.95 -3.06 -8.08
CA SER A 64 4.31 -1.69 -8.46
C SER A 64 3.67 -0.64 -7.55
N HIS A 65 4.36 0.49 -7.38
CA HIS A 65 3.84 1.71 -6.76
C HIS A 65 3.72 2.87 -7.77
N LEU A 66 3.78 2.58 -9.07
CA LEU A 66 3.66 3.60 -10.10
C LEU A 66 2.20 4.10 -10.20
N PRO A 67 2.01 5.42 -10.45
CA PRO A 67 0.72 5.96 -10.88
C PRO A 67 0.16 5.21 -12.10
N TYR A 68 -1.18 5.14 -12.21
CA TYR A 68 -1.86 4.34 -13.24
C TYR A 68 -1.39 4.68 -14.66
N ARG A 69 -1.18 5.97 -14.94
CA ARG A 69 -0.70 6.48 -16.23
C ARG A 69 0.70 6.01 -16.64
N PHE A 70 1.52 5.54 -15.69
CA PHE A 70 2.88 5.06 -15.95
C PHE A 70 2.98 3.53 -16.01
N LEU A 71 1.84 2.83 -15.84
CA LEU A 71 1.77 1.41 -16.05
C LEU A 71 1.91 1.07 -17.55
N PRO A 72 2.47 -0.10 -17.91
CA PRO A 72 2.51 -0.59 -19.28
C PRO A 72 1.13 -0.57 -19.94
N SER A 73 1.07 -0.20 -21.22
CA SER A 73 -0.17 -0.14 -22.01
C SER A 73 -0.96 -1.45 -22.00
N ASP A 74 -0.26 -2.59 -21.91
CA ASP A 74 -0.89 -3.91 -21.86
C ASP A 74 -1.76 -4.08 -20.61
N LEU A 75 -1.44 -3.40 -19.50
CA LEU A 75 -2.25 -3.40 -18.29
C LEU A 75 -3.54 -2.57 -18.45
N HIS A 76 -3.55 -1.59 -19.37
CA HIS A 76 -4.74 -0.81 -19.72
C HIS A 76 -5.66 -1.53 -20.70
N SER A 77 -5.16 -2.55 -21.41
CA SER A 77 -5.90 -3.26 -22.47
C SER A 77 -7.01 -4.20 -21.95
N GLY A 78 -6.99 -4.55 -20.66
CA GLY A 78 -7.95 -5.49 -20.05
C GLY A 78 -7.46 -6.93 -19.95
N GLU A 79 -6.40 -7.31 -20.66
CA GLU A 79 -5.85 -8.68 -20.69
C GLU A 79 -5.16 -9.07 -19.36
N SER A 80 -4.76 -8.08 -18.56
CA SER A 80 -4.12 -8.28 -17.25
C SER A 80 -4.96 -7.70 -16.13
N LYS A 81 -4.98 -8.39 -14.99
CA LYS A 81 -5.71 -7.97 -13.78
C LYS A 81 -4.84 -7.06 -12.93
N ILE A 82 -5.43 -5.96 -12.44
CA ILE A 82 -4.82 -5.00 -11.53
C ILE A 82 -5.56 -5.08 -10.20
N ILE A 83 -4.82 -5.25 -9.10
CA ILE A 83 -5.37 -5.10 -7.75
C ILE A 83 -4.72 -3.88 -7.12
N TYR A 84 -5.51 -2.85 -6.88
CA TYR A 84 -5.05 -1.62 -6.26
C TYR A 84 -5.56 -1.53 -4.83
N MET A 85 -4.69 -1.12 -3.91
CA MET A 85 -5.06 -0.93 -2.50
C MET A 85 -4.84 0.50 -2.06
N ALA A 86 -5.93 1.13 -1.65
CA ALA A 86 -5.94 2.41 -0.97
C ALA A 86 -5.97 2.21 0.55
N ARG A 87 -5.49 3.23 1.27
CA ARG A 87 -5.50 3.27 2.74
C ARG A 87 -5.85 4.68 3.19
N ASN A 88 -6.44 4.81 4.38
CA ASN A 88 -6.61 6.11 5.02
C ASN A 88 -5.30 6.91 4.96
N PRO A 89 -5.29 8.11 4.37
CA PRO A 89 -4.05 8.81 4.08
C PRO A 89 -3.34 9.32 5.34
N LYS A 90 -4.04 9.47 6.46
CA LYS A 90 -3.44 9.85 7.75
C LYS A 90 -2.64 8.69 8.35
N ASP A 91 -3.18 7.48 8.34
CA ASP A 91 -2.42 6.29 8.75
C ASP A 91 -1.29 5.96 7.78
N LEU A 92 -1.56 6.12 6.48
CA LEU A 92 -0.57 5.92 5.44
C LEU A 92 0.64 6.83 5.65
N VAL A 93 0.46 8.14 5.90
CA VAL A 93 1.61 9.05 6.07
C VAL A 93 2.43 8.74 7.33
N VAL A 94 1.79 8.27 8.42
CA VAL A 94 2.52 7.79 9.61
C VAL A 94 3.36 6.57 9.26
N SER A 95 2.74 5.58 8.61
CA SER A 95 3.43 4.35 8.22
C SER A 95 4.56 4.63 7.23
N TYR A 96 4.35 5.58 6.31
CA TYR A 96 5.34 5.96 5.30
C TYR A 96 6.56 6.66 5.91
N TYR A 97 6.33 7.52 6.91
CA TYR A 97 7.38 8.12 7.70
C TYR A 97 8.20 7.06 8.47
N GLN A 98 7.52 6.10 9.11
CA GLN A 98 8.21 5.01 9.84
C GLN A 98 9.04 4.14 8.90
N PHE A 99 8.49 3.78 7.73
CA PHE A 99 9.18 3.04 6.69
C PHE A 99 10.43 3.77 6.17
N HIS A 100 10.34 5.08 5.92
CA HIS A 100 11.47 5.91 5.52
C HIS A 100 12.58 5.99 6.57
N ARG A 101 12.25 5.81 7.85
CA ARG A 101 13.21 5.79 8.96
C ARG A 101 13.83 4.41 9.18
N SER A 102 13.10 3.33 8.88
CA SER A 102 13.58 1.96 9.06
C SER A 102 14.51 1.51 7.92
N LEU A 103 14.31 2.02 6.70
CA LEU A 103 15.17 1.71 5.56
C LEU A 103 16.51 2.44 5.65
N ARG A 104 17.59 1.66 5.73
CA ARG A 104 18.98 2.18 5.70
C ARG A 104 19.28 3.01 4.44
N THR A 105 18.68 2.66 3.30
CA THR A 105 18.88 3.35 2.02
C THR A 105 18.16 4.70 1.94
N MET A 106 17.07 4.88 2.68
CA MET A 106 16.28 6.13 2.69
C MET A 106 16.68 7.05 3.85
N SER A 107 16.99 6.47 5.02
CA SER A 107 17.57 7.12 6.21
C SER A 107 17.00 8.51 6.50
N TYR A 108 15.67 8.68 6.45
CA TYR A 108 15.07 9.99 6.71
C TYR A 108 15.33 10.41 8.17
N ARG A 109 15.90 11.61 8.36
CA ARG A 109 16.25 12.14 9.70
C ARG A 109 15.38 13.31 10.16
N GLY A 110 14.44 13.77 9.34
CA GLY A 110 13.53 14.86 9.69
C GLY A 110 12.42 14.44 10.66
N THR A 111 11.64 15.40 11.13
CA THR A 111 10.49 15.15 12.00
C THR A 111 9.29 14.63 11.21
N PHE A 112 8.34 13.99 11.91
CA PHE A 112 7.07 13.58 11.31
C PHE A 112 6.28 14.78 10.77
N GLN A 113 6.28 15.91 11.48
CA GLN A 113 5.58 17.13 11.05
C GLN A 113 6.09 17.60 9.68
N GLU A 114 7.41 17.63 9.48
CA GLU A 114 8.00 18.01 8.19
C GLU A 114 7.68 16.98 7.10
N PHE A 115 7.70 15.69 7.44
CA PHE A 115 7.33 14.63 6.50
C PHE A 115 5.86 14.73 6.06
N CYS A 116 4.96 14.95 7.00
CA CYS A 116 3.52 15.15 6.74
C CYS A 116 3.28 16.41 5.92
N ARG A 117 4.01 17.50 6.19
CA ARG A 117 3.99 18.71 5.35
C ARG A 117 4.42 18.40 3.92
N ARG A 118 5.50 17.63 3.72
CA ARG A 118 5.96 17.22 2.39
C ARG A 118 4.94 16.32 1.68
N PHE A 119 4.30 15.39 2.40
CA PHE A 119 3.20 14.58 1.87
C PHE A 119 2.06 15.44 1.33
N MET A 120 1.56 16.39 2.12
CA MET A 120 0.47 17.30 1.73
C MET A 120 0.80 18.21 0.55
N ASN A 121 2.10 18.50 0.33
CA ASN A 121 2.60 19.34 -0.76
C ASN A 121 3.14 18.52 -1.95
N ASP A 122 2.82 17.22 -2.03
CA ASP A 122 3.20 16.33 -3.12
C ASP A 122 4.73 16.23 -3.34
N LYS A 123 5.52 16.31 -2.24
CA LYS A 123 7.00 16.30 -2.26
C LYS A 123 7.60 14.97 -1.78
N LEU A 124 6.87 13.88 -1.89
CA LEU A 124 7.34 12.53 -1.56
C LEU A 124 7.45 11.65 -2.82
N GLY A 125 8.00 10.44 -2.65
CA GLY A 125 8.17 9.49 -3.76
C GLY A 125 6.83 9.14 -4.42
N TYR A 126 6.87 8.81 -5.71
CA TYR A 126 5.72 8.50 -6.56
C TYR A 126 4.69 9.64 -6.74
N GLY A 127 4.98 10.86 -6.25
CA GLY A 127 4.20 12.06 -6.52
C GLY A 127 3.08 12.31 -5.52
N SER A 128 1.98 12.91 -5.98
CA SER A 128 0.82 13.21 -5.15
C SER A 128 0.04 11.94 -4.82
N TRP A 129 -0.09 11.60 -3.54
CA TRP A 129 -0.99 10.52 -3.13
C TRP A 129 -2.44 10.78 -3.58
N PHE A 130 -2.86 12.05 -3.56
CA PHE A 130 -4.23 12.43 -3.92
C PHE A 130 -4.53 12.18 -5.39
N GLU A 131 -3.63 12.59 -6.29
CA GLU A 131 -3.76 12.28 -7.71
C GLU A 131 -3.65 10.77 -7.96
N HIS A 132 -2.69 10.12 -7.28
CA HIS A 132 -2.46 8.69 -7.43
C HIS A 132 -3.69 7.86 -7.09
N VAL A 133 -4.36 8.13 -5.97
CA VAL A 133 -5.55 7.37 -5.58
C VAL A 133 -6.74 7.69 -6.48
N GLN A 134 -6.87 8.94 -6.93
CA GLN A 134 -7.93 9.37 -7.85
C GLN A 134 -7.79 8.74 -9.23
N GLU A 135 -6.58 8.62 -9.76
CA GLU A 135 -6.32 7.93 -11.03
C GLU A 135 -6.82 6.48 -10.99
N PHE A 136 -6.41 5.71 -9.98
CA PHE A 136 -6.92 4.33 -9.85
C PHE A 136 -8.41 4.28 -9.56
N TRP A 137 -8.95 5.28 -8.84
CA TRP A 137 -10.38 5.36 -8.61
C TRP A 137 -11.17 5.66 -9.90
N GLN A 138 -10.64 6.40 -10.87
CA GLN A 138 -11.33 6.58 -12.17
C GLN A 138 -11.54 5.26 -12.92
N HIS A 139 -10.68 4.28 -12.67
CA HIS A 139 -10.69 2.95 -13.29
C HIS A 139 -11.29 1.86 -12.40
N HIS A 140 -11.85 2.18 -11.23
CA HIS A 140 -12.30 1.17 -10.26
C HIS A 140 -13.45 0.27 -10.74
N MET A 141 -14.16 0.69 -11.79
CA MET A 141 -15.26 -0.06 -12.40
C MET A 141 -14.83 -0.81 -13.66
N ASP A 142 -13.58 -0.69 -14.08
CA ASP A 142 -13.04 -1.45 -15.22
C ASP A 142 -13.00 -2.93 -14.86
N SER A 143 -13.32 -3.81 -15.82
CA SER A 143 -13.48 -5.25 -15.56
C SER A 143 -12.20 -5.95 -15.09
N ASN A 144 -11.04 -5.33 -15.33
CA ASN A 144 -9.73 -5.85 -14.95
C ASN A 144 -9.15 -5.17 -13.70
N VAL A 145 -9.85 -4.23 -13.07
CA VAL A 145 -9.38 -3.51 -11.88
C VAL A 145 -10.18 -3.92 -10.65
N LEU A 146 -9.48 -4.38 -9.61
CA LEU A 146 -10.04 -4.58 -8.28
C LEU A 146 -9.48 -3.49 -7.35
N PHE A 147 -10.34 -2.57 -6.93
CA PHE A 147 -10.00 -1.52 -5.97
C PHE A 147 -10.36 -1.98 -4.55
N LEU A 148 -9.37 -2.02 -3.67
CA LEU A 148 -9.51 -2.44 -2.27
C LEU A 148 -9.15 -1.29 -1.32
N LYS A 149 -9.76 -1.29 -0.14
CA LYS A 149 -9.34 -0.44 0.98
C LYS A 149 -8.72 -1.30 2.07
N TYR A 150 -7.58 -0.85 2.58
CA TYR A 150 -6.84 -1.54 3.65
C TYR A 150 -7.70 -1.78 4.88
N GLU A 151 -8.52 -0.79 5.25
CA GLU A 151 -9.41 -0.85 6.42
C GLU A 151 -10.49 -1.93 6.28
N ASP A 152 -11.02 -2.12 5.07
CA ASP A 152 -12.05 -3.13 4.81
C ASP A 152 -11.43 -4.54 4.82
N MET A 153 -10.21 -4.69 4.27
CA MET A 153 -9.47 -5.95 4.37
C MET A 153 -9.16 -6.32 5.83
N HIS A 154 -8.78 -5.35 6.65
CA HIS A 154 -8.51 -5.60 8.07
C HIS A 154 -9.78 -6.05 8.82
N LYS A 155 -10.92 -5.40 8.57
CA LYS A 155 -12.22 -5.82 9.12
C LYS A 155 -12.57 -7.25 8.72
N LEU A 156 -12.34 -7.62 7.45
CA LEU A 156 -12.59 -8.98 6.96
C LEU A 156 -11.69 -10.01 7.67
N ILE A 157 -10.41 -9.70 7.85
CA ILE A 157 -9.48 -10.57 8.58
C ILE A 157 -9.92 -10.70 10.05
N ASP A 158 -10.34 -9.62 10.70
CA ASP A 158 -10.82 -9.64 12.09
C ASP A 158 -12.11 -10.47 12.27
N LEU A 159 -12.91 -10.62 11.23
CA LEU A 159 -14.11 -11.47 11.23
C LEU A 159 -13.77 -12.97 11.05
N CYS A 160 -12.54 -13.32 10.67
CA CYS A 160 -12.08 -14.69 10.43
C CYS A 160 -10.99 -15.07 11.44
N PRO A 161 -11.30 -15.74 12.56
CA PRO A 161 -10.34 -16.05 13.62
C PRO A 161 -9.07 -16.77 13.15
N GLU A 162 -9.21 -17.71 12.21
CA GLU A 162 -8.09 -18.46 11.62
C GLU A 162 -7.18 -17.54 10.81
N ALA A 163 -7.77 -16.69 9.96
CA ALA A 163 -7.03 -15.69 9.18
C ALA A 163 -6.37 -14.64 10.08
N HIS A 164 -7.04 -14.22 11.16
CA HIS A 164 -6.49 -13.30 12.16
C HIS A 164 -5.25 -13.91 12.82
N SER A 165 -5.32 -15.16 13.29
CA SER A 165 -4.17 -15.81 13.91
C SER A 165 -2.98 -15.95 12.95
N GLN A 166 -3.23 -16.29 11.69
CA GLN A 166 -2.18 -16.54 10.71
C GLN A 166 -1.58 -15.25 10.12
N LEU A 167 -2.40 -14.26 9.79
CA LEU A 167 -1.99 -13.01 9.11
C LEU A 167 -1.60 -11.90 10.10
N LEU A 168 -2.37 -11.73 11.20
CA LEU A 168 -2.12 -10.70 12.22
C LEU A 168 -1.23 -11.20 13.36
N GLY A 169 -1.25 -12.50 13.66
CA GLY A 169 -0.46 -13.09 14.75
C GLY A 169 1.05 -13.21 14.45
N LYS A 170 1.45 -13.30 13.17
CA LYS A 170 2.86 -13.49 12.77
C LYS A 170 3.61 -12.16 12.53
N ARG A 171 2.93 -11.03 12.29
CA ARG A 171 3.55 -9.71 11.99
C ARG A 171 2.72 -8.53 12.50
N ALA A 172 3.38 -7.46 12.93
CA ALA A 172 2.71 -6.21 13.29
C ALA A 172 2.17 -5.51 12.03
N LEU A 173 0.95 -5.85 11.62
CA LEU A 173 0.21 -5.05 10.66
C LEU A 173 -0.03 -3.66 11.26
N GLY A 174 0.08 -2.62 10.43
CA GLY A 174 -0.01 -1.25 10.90
C GLY A 174 -1.39 -1.00 11.52
N ARG A 175 -1.43 -0.69 12.82
CA ARG A 175 -2.65 -0.38 13.57
C ARG A 175 -3.48 0.68 12.83
N ILE A 176 -4.76 0.38 12.59
CA ILE A 176 -5.73 1.35 12.07
C ILE A 176 -5.98 2.40 13.16
N GLY A 177 -6.03 3.67 12.75
CA GLY A 177 -6.24 4.80 13.64
C GLY A 177 -5.01 5.24 14.43
N LEU A 178 -3.82 4.68 14.16
CA LEU A 178 -2.56 5.09 14.82
C LEU A 178 -2.29 6.59 14.62
N TRP A 179 -2.73 7.15 13.50
CA TRP A 179 -2.61 8.58 13.24
C TRP A 179 -3.19 9.46 14.36
N LYS A 180 -4.22 9.00 15.07
CA LYS A 180 -4.85 9.75 16.18
C LYS A 180 -3.89 9.99 17.34
N ASP A 181 -2.95 9.08 17.57
CA ASP A 181 -1.94 9.17 18.63
C ASP A 181 -0.74 10.05 18.21
N ILE A 182 -0.55 10.26 16.90
CA ILE A 182 0.64 10.89 16.34
C ILE A 182 0.36 12.33 15.86
N PHE A 183 -0.84 12.59 15.34
CA PHE A 183 -1.20 13.91 14.86
C PHE A 183 -1.49 14.85 16.03
N THR A 184 -0.88 16.03 15.99
CA THR A 184 -1.37 17.15 16.81
C THR A 184 -2.68 17.68 16.23
N VAL A 185 -3.47 18.37 17.04
CA VAL A 185 -4.71 19.03 16.59
C VAL A 185 -4.47 19.91 15.36
N SER A 186 -3.43 20.77 15.40
CA SER A 186 -3.09 21.65 14.27
C SER A 186 -2.67 20.89 13.02
N MET A 187 -1.98 19.75 13.15
CA MET A 187 -1.64 18.90 12.01
C MET A 187 -2.90 18.28 11.40
N ASN A 188 -3.82 17.81 12.24
CA ASN A 188 -5.07 17.23 11.80
C ASN A 188 -5.92 18.25 11.02
N GLU A 189 -6.12 19.44 11.57
CA GLU A 189 -6.89 20.52 10.92
C GLU A 189 -6.30 20.92 9.56
N LYS A 190 -4.98 21.08 9.48
CA LYS A 190 -4.29 21.38 8.21
C LYS A 190 -4.46 20.25 7.21
N PHE A 191 -4.35 19.01 7.66
CA PHE A 191 -4.54 17.85 6.80
C PHE A 191 -5.96 17.79 6.26
N ASP A 192 -6.97 18.02 7.10
CA ASP A 192 -8.38 17.99 6.70
C ASP A 192 -8.70 19.08 5.68
N LEU A 193 -8.12 20.27 5.81
CA LEU A 193 -8.24 21.35 4.82
C LEU A 193 -7.65 20.94 3.46
N VAL A 194 -6.42 20.40 3.45
CA VAL A 194 -5.76 19.94 2.21
C VAL A 194 -6.51 18.77 1.60
N TYR A 195 -6.96 17.82 2.41
CA TYR A 195 -7.72 16.66 1.97
C TYR A 195 -9.03 17.11 1.32
N LYS A 196 -9.79 18.01 1.95
CA LYS A 196 -11.02 18.57 1.38
C LYS A 196 -10.77 19.31 0.07
N GLN A 197 -9.68 20.07 -0.02
CA GLN A 197 -9.32 20.78 -1.25
C GLN A 197 -8.99 19.82 -2.40
N LYS A 198 -8.18 18.79 -2.13
CA LYS A 198 -7.67 17.88 -3.17
C LYS A 198 -8.62 16.74 -3.51
N MET A 199 -9.37 16.21 -2.55
CA MET A 199 -10.32 15.10 -2.73
C MET A 199 -11.77 15.56 -2.88
N GLY A 200 -12.09 16.85 -2.69
CA GLY A 200 -13.48 17.33 -2.61
C GLY A 200 -14.35 17.13 -3.87
N LYS A 201 -13.74 16.76 -5.00
CA LYS A 201 -14.45 16.39 -6.24
C LYS A 201 -14.52 14.89 -6.49
N CYS A 202 -13.82 14.09 -5.68
CA CYS A 202 -13.77 12.64 -5.76
C CYS A 202 -14.81 12.06 -4.78
N ASP A 203 -15.58 11.08 -5.22
CA ASP A 203 -16.57 10.37 -4.40
C ASP A 203 -15.97 9.20 -3.59
N LEU A 204 -14.67 8.94 -3.76
CA LEU A 204 -13.93 8.00 -2.91
C LEU A 204 -13.86 8.50 -1.46
N THR A 205 -14.45 7.73 -0.54
CA THR A 205 -14.46 8.02 0.89
C THR A 205 -13.52 7.10 1.67
N PHE A 206 -12.98 7.61 2.78
CA PHE A 206 -12.25 6.83 3.78
C PHE A 206 -12.89 7.04 5.15
N ASP A 207 -12.86 6.01 5.97
CA ASP A 207 -13.28 6.13 7.36
C ASP A 207 -12.12 6.66 8.21
N PHE A 208 -12.31 7.85 8.77
CA PHE A 208 -11.36 8.49 9.67
C PHE A 208 -11.67 8.22 11.15
N TYR A 209 -12.76 7.51 11.46
CA TYR A 209 -13.22 7.33 12.84
C TYR A 209 -12.93 5.94 13.41
N LEU A 210 -12.54 4.96 12.58
CA LEU A 210 -12.03 3.65 13.02
C LEU A 210 -10.81 3.76 13.94
#